data_AF-A0A812GWL8-F1
#
_entry.id   AF-A0A812GWL8-F1
#
_cell.length_a   1.000
_cell.length_b   1.000
_cell.length_c   1.000
_cell.angle_alpha   90.00
_cell.angle_beta   90.00
_cell.angle_gamma   90.00
#
_symmetry.space_group_name_H-M   'P 1'
#
loop_
_entity.id
_entity.type
_entity.pdbx_description
1 polymer ?
#
loop_
_entity_poly.entity_id
_entity_poly.type
_entity_poly.pdbx_seq_one_letter_code
_entity_poly.pdbx_strand_id
1 'polypeptide(L)'
;MNKTALGTAMAAAIILAGCSTYEGATRSNEYTSAANPAAVYCVQQGGELETVTENGERVTYCLLSENERVEQWEYYRRNHKQDDNS
;
A
#
# COMPACT_ATOMS: atom_id res chain seq x y z
N MET A 1 -20.25 -42.59 61.85
CA MET A 1 -19.43 -41.36 61.75
C MET A 1 -18.31 -41.60 60.75
N ASN A 2 -18.44 -41.06 59.54
CA ASN A 2 -17.34 -40.74 58.66
C ASN A 2 -17.80 -39.62 57.72
N LYS A 3 -16.89 -38.67 57.51
CA LYS A 3 -17.16 -37.28 57.13
C LYS A 3 -17.42 -37.17 55.64
N THR A 4 -18.39 -36.33 55.29
CA THR A 4 -18.66 -35.84 53.93
C THR A 4 -17.40 -35.25 53.31
N ALA A 5 -16.93 -35.85 52.22
CA ALA A 5 -15.97 -35.25 51.31
C ALA A 5 -16.74 -34.72 50.10
N LEU A 6 -16.95 -33.41 50.14
CA LEU A 6 -17.33 -32.54 49.04
C LEU A 6 -16.40 -32.81 47.85
N GLY A 7 -16.92 -33.39 46.77
CA GLY A 7 -16.14 -33.81 45.61
C GLY A 7 -16.84 -33.44 44.31
N THR A 8 -16.76 -32.15 44.00
CA THR A 8 -16.89 -31.51 42.68
C THR A 8 -16.80 -32.48 41.48
N ALA A 9 -17.92 -32.78 40.84
CA ALA A 9 -17.94 -33.43 39.53
C ALA A 9 -19.24 -33.14 38.77
N MET A 10 -19.64 -31.87 38.66
CA MET A 10 -20.74 -31.50 37.77
C MET A 10 -20.56 -30.07 37.27
N ALA A 11 -19.75 -29.90 36.23
CA ALA A 11 -19.79 -28.78 35.28
C ALA A 11 -18.53 -28.81 34.40
N ALA A 12 -18.47 -29.73 33.44
CA ALA A 12 -17.44 -29.71 32.41
C ALA A 12 -18.01 -30.21 31.09
N ALA A 13 -19.00 -29.51 30.53
CA ALA A 13 -19.52 -29.84 29.21
C ALA A 13 -20.24 -28.69 28.50
N ILE A 14 -19.87 -27.42 28.76
CA ILE A 14 -20.32 -26.32 27.90
C ILE A 14 -19.19 -25.31 27.84
N ILE A 15 -18.67 -25.09 26.63
CA ILE A 15 -17.99 -23.90 26.10
C ILE A 15 -17.00 -24.45 25.08
N LEU A 16 -17.37 -24.42 23.80
CA LEU A 16 -16.46 -24.31 22.64
C LEU A 16 -17.27 -24.23 21.33
N ALA A 17 -18.31 -23.39 21.31
CA ALA A 17 -18.94 -22.96 20.05
C ALA A 17 -18.64 -21.47 19.84
N GLY A 18 -17.43 -21.18 19.35
CA GLY A 18 -17.03 -19.85 18.90
C GLY A 18 -16.86 -19.85 17.38
N CYS A 19 -17.95 -19.71 16.63
CA CYS A 19 -17.89 -19.48 15.20
C CYS A 19 -17.76 -17.97 14.95
N SER A 20 -16.56 -17.48 14.65
CA SER A 20 -16.39 -16.16 14.03
C SER A 20 -16.57 -16.30 12.51
N THR A 21 -17.80 -16.27 12.04
CA THR A 21 -18.08 -15.99 10.62
C THR A 21 -17.84 -14.51 10.41
N TYR A 22 -16.65 -14.15 9.91
CA TYR A 22 -16.35 -12.79 9.47
C TYR A 22 -17.05 -12.57 8.12
N GLU A 23 -18.32 -12.16 8.16
CA GLU A 23 -18.97 -11.53 7.00
C GLU A 23 -18.20 -10.25 6.68
N GLY A 24 -17.29 -10.36 5.71
CA GLY A 24 -16.33 -9.30 5.39
C GLY A 24 -15.13 -9.78 4.58
N ALA A 25 -14.97 -11.09 4.38
CA ALA A 25 -13.94 -11.67 3.50
C ALA A 25 -14.20 -11.44 2.00
N THR A 26 -15.22 -10.67 1.65
CA THR A 26 -15.35 -10.03 0.34
C THR A 26 -15.64 -8.54 0.52
N ARG A 27 -14.77 -7.81 1.21
CA ARG A 27 -14.49 -6.47 0.70
C ARG A 27 -13.95 -6.68 -0.71
N SER A 28 -14.74 -6.33 -1.72
CA SER A 28 -14.16 -5.96 -3.00
C SER A 28 -13.21 -4.81 -2.70
N ASN A 29 -11.96 -5.12 -2.38
CA ASN A 29 -10.90 -4.15 -2.41
C ASN A 29 -10.70 -3.91 -3.89
N GLU A 30 -11.49 -2.99 -4.45
CA GLU A 30 -11.25 -2.48 -5.78
C GLU A 30 -9.89 -1.81 -5.70
N TYR A 31 -8.86 -2.54 -6.14
CA TYR A 31 -7.50 -2.04 -6.20
C TYR A 31 -7.48 -0.96 -7.28
N THR A 32 -7.82 0.28 -6.92
CA THR A 32 -7.52 1.45 -7.73
C THR A 32 -6.00 1.62 -7.68
N SER A 33 -5.31 1.08 -8.67
CA SER A 33 -3.91 1.43 -8.92
C SER A 33 -3.88 2.86 -9.44
N ALA A 34 -3.66 3.83 -8.56
CA ALA A 34 -3.38 5.20 -8.98
C ALA A 34 -2.07 5.21 -9.80
N ALA A 35 -2.11 5.80 -10.99
CA ALA A 35 -0.91 5.97 -11.80
C ALA A 35 0.09 6.88 -11.09
N ASN A 36 1.39 6.64 -11.29
CA ASN A 36 2.43 7.52 -10.75
C ASN A 36 2.31 8.91 -11.39
N PRO A 37 2.06 9.99 -10.61
CA PRO A 37 1.84 11.32 -11.16
C PRO A 37 3.06 11.88 -11.91
N ALA A 38 4.28 11.56 -11.48
CA ALA A 38 5.50 11.96 -12.18
C ALA A 38 5.61 11.29 -13.55
N ALA A 39 5.29 9.99 -13.62
CA ALA A 39 5.30 9.24 -14.87
C ALA A 39 4.22 9.75 -15.84
N VAL A 40 3.02 9.99 -15.33
CA VAL A 40 1.90 10.56 -16.08
C VAL A 40 2.21 11.98 -16.58
N TYR A 41 2.89 12.79 -15.76
CA TYR A 41 3.31 14.13 -16.17
C TYR A 41 4.34 14.07 -17.30
N CYS A 42 5.37 13.22 -17.18
CA CYS A 42 6.38 13.04 -18.23
C CYS A 42 5.75 12.76 -19.59
N VAL A 43 4.86 11.75 -19.66
CA VAL A 43 4.20 11.36 -20.90
C VAL A 43 3.28 12.48 -21.43
N GLN A 44 2.58 13.22 -20.56
CA GLN A 44 1.76 14.36 -20.96
C GLN A 44 2.58 15.51 -21.55
N GLN A 45 3.83 15.69 -21.13
CA GLN A 45 4.76 16.67 -21.71
C GLN A 45 5.39 16.18 -23.02
N GLY A 46 4.99 15.00 -23.52
CA GLY A 46 5.52 14.38 -24.74
C GLY A 46 6.83 13.63 -24.53
N GLY A 47 7.24 13.39 -23.27
CA GLY A 47 8.46 12.66 -22.96
C GLY A 47 8.26 11.14 -22.86
N GLU A 48 9.37 10.41 -22.96
CA GLU A 48 9.42 8.96 -22.77
C GLU A 48 10.00 8.58 -21.40
N LEU A 49 9.56 7.46 -20.84
CA LEU A 49 10.05 6.96 -19.55
C LEU A 49 11.20 6.00 -19.75
N GLU A 50 12.37 6.32 -19.19
CA GLU A 50 13.52 5.43 -19.16
C GLU A 50 13.80 5.02 -17.71
N THR A 51 13.71 3.72 -17.40
CA THR A 51 14.11 3.22 -16.08
C THR A 51 15.44 2.52 -16.15
N VAL A 52 16.39 2.98 -15.35
CA VAL A 52 17.75 2.44 -15.23
C VAL A 52 18.01 1.99 -13.81
N THR A 53 19.05 1.17 -13.62
CA THR A 53 19.57 0.85 -12.30
C THR A 53 20.88 1.58 -12.08
N GLU A 54 20.91 2.48 -11.11
CA GLU A 54 22.07 3.28 -10.73
C GLU A 54 22.35 3.06 -9.25
N ASN A 55 23.59 2.76 -8.88
CA ASN A 55 23.99 2.47 -7.49
C ASN A 55 23.14 1.37 -6.79
N GLY A 56 22.57 0.45 -7.57
CA GLY A 56 21.68 -0.61 -7.06
C GLY A 56 20.22 -0.20 -6.89
N GLU A 57 19.85 1.03 -7.24
CA GLU A 57 18.50 1.58 -7.13
C GLU A 57 17.88 1.77 -8.51
N ARG A 58 16.56 1.54 -8.62
CA ARG A 58 15.83 1.84 -9.86
C ARG A 58 15.48 3.31 -9.91
N VAL A 59 16.01 4.03 -10.89
CA VAL A 59 15.73 5.44 -11.15
C VAL A 59 14.99 5.54 -12.47
N THR A 60 13.94 6.35 -12.52
CA THR A 60 13.19 6.59 -13.75
C THR A 60 13.37 8.03 -14.19
N TYR A 61 13.84 8.19 -15.42
CA TYR A 61 14.04 9.46 -16.10
C TYR A 61 12.90 9.73 -17.08
N CYS A 62 12.62 11.02 -17.29
CA CYS A 62 11.83 11.53 -18.39
C CYS A 62 12.77 12.03 -19.49
N LEU A 63 12.61 11.48 -20.70
CA LEU A 63 13.31 11.90 -21.91
C LEU A 63 12.42 12.88 -22.66
N LEU A 64 12.71 14.18 -22.59
CA LEU A 64 11.91 15.24 -23.21
C LEU A 64 12.33 15.52 -24.66
N SER A 65 13.61 15.30 -24.97
CA SER A 65 14.20 15.31 -26.31
C SER A 65 15.51 14.50 -26.29
N GLU A 66 16.16 14.30 -27.44
CA GLU A 66 17.42 13.53 -27.51
C GLU A 66 18.52 14.02 -26.55
N ASN A 67 18.51 15.31 -26.18
CA ASN A 67 19.51 15.92 -25.31
C ASN A 67 18.93 16.39 -23.96
N GLU A 68 17.69 16.04 -23.64
CA GLU A 68 17.01 16.46 -22.41
C GLU A 68 16.50 15.26 -21.64
N ARG A 69 17.23 14.91 -20.59
CA ARG A 69 16.96 13.82 -19.66
C ARG A 69 16.93 14.37 -18.24
N VAL A 70 15.84 14.16 -17.52
CA VAL A 70 15.64 14.64 -16.15
C VAL A 70 14.97 13.56 -15.31
N GLU A 71 15.33 13.41 -14.03
CA GLU A 71 14.66 12.45 -13.15
C GLU A 71 13.18 12.81 -13.00
N GLN A 72 12.27 11.83 -13.11
CA GLN A 72 10.84 12.10 -13.27
C GLN A 72 10.24 12.89 -12.09
N TRP A 73 10.67 12.63 -10.86
CA TRP A 73 10.17 13.32 -9.68
C TRP A 73 10.75 14.71 -9.51
N GLU A 74 12.02 14.91 -9.89
CA GLU A 74 12.61 16.24 -10.00
C GLU A 74 11.82 17.11 -10.97
N TYR A 75 11.54 16.58 -12.16
CA TYR A 75 10.76 17.28 -13.17
C TYR A 75 9.35 17.61 -12.67
N TYR A 76 8.65 16.62 -12.12
CA TYR A 76 7.33 16.81 -11.54
C TYR A 76 7.33 17.90 -10.45
N ARG A 77 8.22 17.82 -9.45
CA ARG A 77 8.28 18.79 -8.35
C ARG A 77 8.62 20.20 -8.82
N ARG A 78 9.53 20.36 -9.79
CA ARG A 78 9.89 21.67 -10.36
C ARG A 78 8.69 22.37 -10.99
N ASN A 79 7.79 21.60 -11.59
CA ASN A 79 6.62 22.10 -12.31
C ASN A 79 5.33 22.13 -11.45
N HIS A 80 5.40 21.63 -10.21
CA HIS A 80 4.27 21.61 -9.26
C HIS A 80 4.64 22.23 -7.90
N LYS A 81 5.64 23.12 -7.85
CA LYS A 81 5.83 23.96 -6.66
C LYS A 81 4.61 24.87 -6.55
N GLN A 82 3.69 24.54 -5.65
CA GLN A 82 2.79 25.54 -5.10
C GLN A 82 3.66 26.46 -4.25
N ASP A 83 3.55 27.77 -4.47
CA ASP A 83 4.12 28.73 -3.54
C ASP A 83 3.45 28.49 -2.19
N ASP A 84 4.16 27.81 -1.27
CA ASP A 84 3.80 27.66 0.13
C ASP A 84 3.82 29.06 0.80
N ASN A 85 2.78 29.85 0.55
CA ASN A 85 2.41 31.04 1.29
C ASN A 85 0.93 30.90 1.67
N SER A 86 0.66 30.08 2.68
CA SER A 86 -0.53 30.18 3.52
C SER A 86 -0.21 29.83 4.96
#